data_AF-A0A8T4PII3-F1
#
_entry.id   AF-A0A8T4PII3-F1
#
_cell.length_a   1.000
_cell.length_b   1.000
_cell.length_c   1.000
_cell.angle_alpha   90.00
_cell.angle_beta   90.00
_cell.angle_gamma   90.00
#
_symmetry.space_group_name_H-M   'P 1'
#
loop_
_entity.id
_entity.type
_entity.pdbx_description
1 polymer ?
#
loop_
_entity_poly.entity_id
_entity_poly.type
_entity_poly.pdbx_seq_one_letter_code
_entity_poly.pdbx_strand_id
1 'polypeptide(L)' 'MGRVKTVLIKRTSKKLFGKFGEEFTDDFTKNKEIVEKHTNIASRKIMNMVAGYATRLVKQSKQEKVPRKIVKEAT' A
#
# COMPACT_ATOMS: atom_id res chain seq x y z
N MET A 1 6.91 21.45 4.90
CA MET A 1 6.78 20.12 5.54
C MET A 1 5.97 19.21 4.63
N GLY A 2 6.56 18.13 4.11
CA GLY A 2 5.93 17.27 3.07
C GLY A 2 4.96 16.22 3.62
N ARG A 3 4.08 15.69 2.75
CA ARG A 3 3.11 14.62 3.07
C ARG A 3 3.78 13.23 3.09
N VAL A 4 4.67 13.00 4.05
CA VAL A 4 5.39 11.72 4.19
C VAL A 4 4.69 10.83 5.23
N LYS A 5 4.32 9.60 4.84
CA LYS A 5 3.78 8.60 5.78
C LYS A 5 4.89 8.11 6.72
N THR A 6 4.55 7.93 8.00
CA THR A 6 5.46 7.42 9.03
C THR A 6 5.91 5.98 8.75
N VAL A 7 7.03 5.59 9.34
CA VAL A 7 7.62 4.25 9.18
C VAL A 7 6.66 3.14 9.61
N LEU A 8 5.93 3.35 10.70
CA LEU A 8 4.96 2.39 11.22
C LEU A 8 3.88 2.05 10.17
N ILE A 9 3.30 3.06 9.53
CA ILE A 9 2.28 2.87 8.49
C ILE A 9 2.85 2.05 7.33
N LYS A 10 4.04 2.43 6.84
CA LYS A 10 4.70 1.72 5.73
C LYS A 10 5.00 0.27 6.09
N ARG A 11 5.50 0.01 7.30
CA ARG A 11 5.86 -1.33 7.77
C ARG A 11 4.62 -2.22 7.90
N THR A 12 3.55 -1.71 8.53
CA THR A 12 2.30 -2.46 8.70
C THR A 12 1.64 -2.76 7.36
N SER A 13 1.52 -1.76 6.48
CA SER A 13 0.98 -1.97 5.13
C SER A 13 1.80 -2.97 4.32
N LYS A 14 3.14 -2.92 4.35
CA LYS A 14 3.99 -3.90 3.65
C LYS A 14 3.80 -5.31 4.20
N LYS A 15 3.68 -5.47 5.52
CA LYS A 15 3.42 -6.77 6.15
C LYS A 15 2.06 -7.33 5.71
N LEU A 16 1.02 -6.50 5.67
CA LEU A 16 -0.31 -6.92 5.22
C LEU A 16 -0.29 -7.28 3.73
N PHE A 17 0.32 -6.43 2.91
CA PHE A 17 0.44 -6.66 1.48
C PHE A 17 1.26 -7.92 1.15
N GLY A 18 2.29 -8.24 1.94
CA GLY A 18 3.05 -9.48 1.75
C GLY A 18 2.29 -10.75 2.15
N LYS A 19 1.28 -10.65 3.01
CA LYS A 19 0.46 -11.80 3.46
C LYS A 19 -0.81 -11.99 2.66
N PHE A 20 -1.49 -10.90 2.29
CA PHE A 20 -2.82 -10.89 1.67
C PHE A 20 -2.81 -10.10 0.35
N GLY A 21 -1.65 -10.03 -0.32
CA GLY A 21 -1.42 -9.16 -1.48
C GLY A 21 -2.38 -9.38 -2.65
N GLU A 22 -2.89 -10.60 -2.79
CA GLU A 22 -3.82 -11.00 -3.84
C GLU A 22 -5.24 -10.46 -3.62
N GLU A 23 -5.64 -10.23 -2.37
CA GLU A 23 -6.96 -9.69 -2.01
C GLU A 23 -7.02 -8.16 -2.19
N PHE A 24 -5.86 -7.49 -2.14
CA PHE A 24 -5.79 -6.04 -2.31
C PHE A 24 -6.03 -5.62 -3.76
N THR A 25 -6.99 -4.72 -3.95
CA THR A 25 -7.39 -4.17 -5.26
C THR A 25 -6.94 -2.71 -5.41
N ASP A 26 -7.16 -2.10 -6.57
CA ASP A 26 -6.94 -0.66 -6.80
C ASP A 26 -8.01 0.25 -6.15
N ASP A 27 -9.10 -0.34 -5.63
CA ASP A 27 -10.20 0.31 -4.91
C ASP A 27 -9.87 0.60 -3.44
N PHE A 28 -10.11 1.83 -2.98
CA PHE A 28 -9.89 2.21 -1.58
C PHE A 28 -10.89 1.57 -0.61
N THR A 29 -12.18 1.53 -0.96
CA THR A 29 -13.25 1.07 -0.06
C THR A 29 -13.08 -0.41 0.28
N LYS A 30 -12.82 -1.26 -0.73
CA LYS A 30 -12.55 -2.69 -0.55
C LYS A 30 -11.32 -2.92 0.32
N ASN A 31 -10.23 -2.20 0.04
CA ASN A 31 -9.00 -2.31 0.81
C ASN A 31 -9.16 -1.85 2.26
N LYS A 32 -10.06 -0.90 2.53
CA LYS A 32 -10.37 -0.49 3.90
C LYS A 32 -11.03 -1.62 4.67
N GLU A 33 -12.02 -2.30 4.10
CA GLU A 33 -12.68 -3.45 4.74
C GLU A 33 -11.72 -4.61 4.98
N ILE A 34 -10.82 -4.89 4.03
CA ILE A 34 -9.78 -5.91 4.17
C ILE A 34 -8.85 -5.55 5.34
N VAL A 35 -8.36 -4.30 5.40
CA VAL A 35 -7.51 -3.86 6.52
C VAL A 35 -8.26 -3.95 7.85
N GLU A 36 -9.53 -3.61 7.88
CA GLU A 36 -10.38 -3.69 9.08
C GLU A 36 -10.57 -5.13 9.56
N LYS A 37 -10.74 -6.09 8.64
CA LYS A 37 -10.83 -7.53 8.94
C LYS A 37 -9.51 -8.12 9.44
N HIS A 38 -8.38 -7.73 8.85
CA HIS A 38 -7.08 -8.33 9.15
C HIS A 38 -6.28 -7.60 10.23
N THR A 39 -6.73 -6.42 10.68
CA THR A 39 -6.03 -5.67 11.72
C THR A 39 -6.95 -5.05 12.75
N ASN A 40 -6.57 -5.18 14.02
CA ASN A 40 -7.25 -4.53 15.15
C ASN A 40 -6.71 -3.10 15.36
N ILE A 41 -6.77 -2.24 14.35
CA ILE A 41 -6.32 -0.84 14.45
C ILE A 41 -7.42 0.00 15.09
N ALA A 42 -7.19 0.50 16.31
CA ALA A 42 -8.17 1.32 17.03
C ALA A 42 -8.48 2.68 16.35
N SER A 43 -7.52 3.26 15.62
CA SER A 43 -7.69 4.60 15.04
C SER A 43 -8.06 4.57 13.56
N ARG A 44 -9.23 5.14 13.23
CA ARG A 44 -9.73 5.31 11.85
C ARG A 44 -8.73 6.04 10.94
N LYS A 45 -8.00 7.03 11.46
CA LYS A 45 -7.01 7.78 10.69
C LYS A 45 -5.82 6.90 10.26
N ILE A 46 -5.32 6.06 11.17
CA ILE A 46 -4.21 5.15 10.89
C ILE A 46 -4.65 4.08 9.89
N MET A 47 -5.83 3.50 10.10
CA MET A 47 -6.42 2.53 9.18
C MET A 47 -6.54 3.09 7.75
N ASN A 48 -7.08 4.30 7.59
CA ASN A 48 -7.18 4.95 6.28
C ASN A 48 -5.80 5.21 5.65
N MET A 49 -4.79 5.56 6.45
CA MET A 49 -3.42 5.73 5.96
C MET A 49 -2.78 4.41 5.52
N VAL A 50 -3.09 3.31 6.21
CA VAL A 50 -2.62 1.96 5.88
C VAL A 50 -3.27 1.47 4.59
N ALA A 51 -4.60 1.55 4.49
CA ALA A 51 -5.36 1.19 3.30
C ALA A 51 -4.92 2.01 2.08
N GLY A 52 -4.75 3.33 2.26
CA GLY A 52 -4.27 4.21 1.19
C GLY A 52 -2.80 4.01 0.80
N TYR A 53 -1.97 3.37 1.65
CA TYR A 53 -0.63 2.97 1.23
C TYR A 53 -0.65 1.60 0.55
N ALA A 54 -1.54 0.68 0.97
CA ALA A 54 -1.74 -0.60 0.31
C ALA A 54 -2.25 -0.43 -1.14
N THR A 55 -3.21 0.46 -1.40
CA THR A 55 -3.64 0.79 -2.78
C THR A 55 -2.48 1.30 -3.64
N ARG A 56 -1.58 2.09 -3.06
CA ARG A 56 -0.38 2.56 -3.76
C ARG A 56 0.57 1.41 -4.10
N LEU A 57 0.74 0.44 -3.21
CA LEU A 57 1.55 -0.75 -3.47
C LEU A 57 0.96 -1.59 -4.60
N VAL A 58 -0.35 -1.86 -4.60
CA VAL A 58 -1.05 -2.57 -5.69
C VAL A 58 -0.80 -1.89 -7.04
N LYS A 59 -1.02 -0.57 -7.10
CA LYS A 59 -0.79 0.22 -8.32
C LYS A 59 0.67 0.16 -8.77
N GLN A 60 1.62 0.17 -7.83
CA GLN A 60 3.03 0.05 -8.13
C GLN A 60 3.37 -1.35 -8.69
N SER A 61 2.87 -2.42 -8.08
CA SER A 61 3.05 -3.80 -8.56
C SER A 61 2.45 -4.02 -9.96
N LYS A 62 1.30 -3.39 -10.24
CA LYS A 62 0.67 -3.41 -11.58
C LYS A 62 1.54 -2.71 -12.63
N GLN A 63 2.23 -1.64 -12.24
CA GLN A 63 3.14 -0.89 -13.11
C GLN A 63 4.53 -1.54 -13.25
N GLU A 64 5.01 -2.30 -12.26
CA GLU A 64 6.29 -3.02 -12.31
C GLU A 64 6.31 -4.19 -13.31
N LYS A 65 5.17 -4.57 -13.90
CA LYS A 65 5.14 -5.41 -15.11
C LYS A 65 5.75 -4.71 -16.34
N VAL A 66 6.02 -3.41 -16.28
CA VAL A 66 6.90 -2.71 -17.22
C VAL A 66 8.25 -2.50 -16.54
N PRO A 67 9.34 -3.14 -17.02
CA PRO A 67 10.62 -3.08 -16.34
C PRO A 67 11.14 -1.63 -16.29
N ARG A 68 11.23 -1.06 -15.09
CA ARG A 68 11.84 0.26 -14.81
C ARG A 68 13.35 0.33 -15.08
N LYS A 69 13.98 -0.74 -15.59
CA LYS A 69 15.43 -0.78 -15.82
C LYS A 69 15.92 0.12 -16.97
N ILE A 70 15.05 0.60 -17.86
CA ILE A 70 15.49 1.28 -19.10
C ILE A 70 15.80 2.78 -18.89
N VAL A 71 15.36 3.42 -17.80
CA VAL A 71 15.46 4.91 -17.68
C VAL A 71 16.73 5.40 -16.98
N LYS A 72 17.70 4.55 -16.65
CA LYS A 72 18.92 4.95 -15.93
C LYS A 72 20.23 4.85 -16.72
N GLU A 73 20.20 4.43 -17.98
CA GLU A 73 21.42 4.27 -18.80
C GLU A 73 21.53 5.28 -19.96
N ALA A 74 20.68 6.31 -19.99
CA ALA A 74 20.74 7.37 -20.98
C ALA A 74 20.92 8.75 -20.32
N THR A 75 22.05 8.95 -19.63
CA THR A 75 22.67 10.27 -19.43
C THR A 75 24.15 10.07 -19.13
#